data_AF-A0A956A5M0-F1
#
_entry.id   AF-A0A956A5M0-F1
#
_cell.length_a   1.000
_cell.length_b   1.000
_cell.length_c   1.000
_cell.angle_alpha   90.00
_cell.angle_beta   90.00
_cell.angle_gamma   90.00
#
_symmetry.space_group_name_H-M   'P 1'
#
loop_
_entity.id
_entity.type
_entity.pdbx_description
1 polymer ?
#
loop_
_entity_poly.entity_id
_entity_poly.type
_entity_poly.pdbx_seq_one_letter_code
_entity_poly.pdbx_strand_id
1 'polypeptide(L)'
;WFSRVLGFGVTPHWEVYANTGAGFAATPVVWAVPAGGGDDEGFFTLGGTPGAVGYDAWATTDLTGDGVPDLVVTGRAGEKAGYSWFSRVLGFGAAPRWDVYPASP
;
A
#
# COMPACT_ATOMS: atom_id res chain seq x y z
N TRP A 1 15.13 0.87 14.64
CA TRP A 1 14.52 -0.33 14.03
C TRP A 1 13.81 0.13 12.76
N PHE A 2 13.86 -0.62 11.67
CA PHE A 2 13.09 -0.35 10.46
C PHE A 2 12.13 -1.52 10.19
N SER A 3 11.02 -1.26 9.51
CA SER A 3 10.02 -2.26 9.12
C SER A 3 9.87 -2.25 7.60
N ARG A 4 9.59 -3.41 6.99
CA ARG A 4 9.31 -3.51 5.57
C ARG A 4 8.34 -4.65 5.28
N VAL A 5 7.70 -4.60 4.11
CA VAL A 5 6.87 -5.67 3.60
C VAL A 5 7.72 -6.94 3.39
N LEU A 6 7.11 -8.11 3.59
CA LEU A 6 7.79 -9.38 3.35
C LEU A 6 8.13 -9.51 1.87
N GLY A 7 9.29 -10.11 1.58
CA GLY A 7 9.76 -10.28 0.19
C GLY A 7 10.13 -8.98 -0.55
N PHE A 8 10.26 -7.85 0.15
CA PHE A 8 10.64 -6.56 -0.46
C PHE A 8 11.82 -6.67 -1.42
N GLY A 9 11.72 -6.01 -2.57
CA GLY A 9 12.76 -5.97 -3.61
C GLY A 9 12.79 -7.19 -4.53
N VAL A 10 12.04 -8.26 -4.24
CA VAL A 10 11.96 -9.46 -5.09
C VAL A 10 10.52 -9.83 -5.39
N THR A 11 9.76 -10.23 -4.36
CA THR A 11 8.34 -10.61 -4.45
C THR A 11 7.61 -10.03 -3.24
N PRO A 12 7.39 -8.70 -3.19
CA PRO A 12 6.70 -8.08 -2.07
C PRO A 12 5.29 -8.64 -1.90
N HIS A 13 4.95 -9.06 -0.69
CA HIS A 13 3.67 -9.72 -0.41
C HIS A 13 3.23 -9.56 1.05
N TRP A 14 1.94 -9.80 1.28
CA TRP A 14 1.35 -10.02 2.59
C TRP A 14 1.05 -11.50 2.79
N GLU A 15 1.22 -11.95 4.03
CA GLU A 15 0.74 -13.24 4.48
C GLU A 15 -0.60 -13.04 5.20
N VAL A 16 -1.67 -13.58 4.64
CA VAL A 16 -3.02 -13.50 5.22
C VAL A 16 -3.37 -14.82 5.86
N TYR A 17 -3.34 -14.84 7.20
CA TYR A 17 -3.82 -15.96 7.98
C TYR A 17 -5.30 -15.74 8.31
N ALA A 18 -6.20 -16.41 7.60
CA ALA A 18 -7.64 -16.23 7.78
C ALA A 18 -8.09 -16.61 9.20
N ASN A 19 -8.97 -15.81 9.81
CA ASN A 19 -9.61 -16.16 11.07
C ASN A 19 -10.67 -17.25 10.82
N THR A 20 -10.61 -18.34 11.58
CA THR A 20 -11.50 -19.51 11.45
C THR A 20 -12.59 -19.57 12.51
N GLY A 21 -12.66 -18.57 13.40
CA GLY A 21 -13.52 -18.57 14.60
C GLY A 21 -12.94 -19.33 15.80
N ALA A 22 -12.00 -20.26 15.57
CA ALA A 22 -11.25 -20.96 16.62
C ALA A 22 -9.79 -20.47 16.75
N GLY A 23 -9.34 -19.62 15.82
CA GLY A 23 -7.97 -19.13 15.73
C GLY A 23 -7.68 -18.62 14.33
N PHE A 24 -6.41 -18.68 13.93
CA PHE A 24 -5.97 -18.36 12.57
C PHE A 24 -5.63 -19.63 11.80
N ALA A 25 -5.77 -19.60 10.47
CA ALA A 25 -5.28 -20.66 9.60
C ALA A 25 -3.80 -20.94 9.88
N ALA A 26 -3.36 -22.20 9.76
CA ALA A 26 -1.96 -22.57 9.99
C ALA A 26 -1.04 -22.20 8.82
N THR A 27 -1.61 -21.95 7.64
CA THR A 27 -0.90 -21.59 6.41
C THR A 27 -1.52 -20.31 5.86
N PRO A 28 -0.72 -19.30 5.50
CA PRO A 28 -1.25 -18.07 4.95
C PRO A 28 -1.62 -18.24 3.48
N VAL A 29 -2.56 -17.42 3.01
CA VAL A 29 -2.65 -17.08 1.59
C VAL A 29 -1.67 -15.93 1.34
N VAL A 30 -0.87 -16.05 0.28
CA VAL A 30 0.11 -15.03 -0.09
C VAL A 30 -0.54 -14.04 -1.04
N TRP A 31 -0.70 -12.79 -0.59
CA TRP A 31 -1.21 -11.71 -1.43
C TRP A 31 -0.05 -10.89 -1.95
N ALA A 32 0.21 -10.97 -3.26
CA ALA A 32 1.21 -10.13 -3.89
C ALA A 32 0.79 -8.65 -3.77
N VAL A 33 1.74 -7.78 -3.46
CA VAL A 33 1.53 -6.32 -3.50
C VAL A 33 2.48 -5.70 -4.51
N PRO A 34 2.11 -4.59 -5.17
CA PRO A 34 3.01 -3.90 -6.08
C PRO A 34 4.20 -3.29 -5.32
N ALA A 35 5.24 -2.91 -6.07
CA ALA A 35 6.28 -2.04 -5.53
C ALA A 35 5.70 -0.64 -5.25
N GLY A 36 6.15 0.01 -4.17
CA GLY A 36 5.64 1.30 -3.71
C GLY A 36 5.51 1.35 -2.19
N GLY A 37 4.61 2.17 -1.67
CA GLY A 37 4.45 2.37 -0.23
C GLY A 37 5.55 3.30 0.27
N GLY A 38 6.30 2.91 1.30
CA GLY A 38 7.57 3.59 1.59
C GLY A 38 8.66 3.17 0.59
N ASP A 39 9.46 4.10 0.08
CA ASP A 39 10.46 3.85 -0.99
C ASP A 39 11.50 2.77 -0.61
N ASP A 40 11.66 2.43 0.68
CA ASP A 40 12.48 1.32 1.19
C ASP A 40 11.70 0.35 2.12
N GLU A 41 10.38 0.52 2.23
CA GLU A 41 9.54 -0.19 3.20
C GLU A 41 8.46 -1.03 2.52
N GLY A 42 7.98 -0.66 1.32
CA GLY A 42 6.83 -1.32 0.72
C GLY A 42 5.50 -0.87 1.33
N PHE A 43 4.40 -1.47 0.86
CA PHE A 43 3.09 -1.37 1.50
C PHE A 43 3.04 -2.30 2.73
N PHE A 44 3.77 -2.01 3.81
CA PHE A 44 3.86 -2.95 4.96
C PHE A 44 2.70 -2.81 5.96
N THR A 45 1.79 -1.86 5.75
CA THR A 45 0.59 -1.62 6.56
C THR A 45 -0.67 -1.58 5.69
N LEU A 46 -1.84 -1.73 6.33
CA LEU A 46 -3.15 -1.61 5.67
C LEU A 46 -3.49 -0.18 5.21
N GLY A 47 -2.71 0.81 5.62
CA GLY A 47 -2.84 2.19 5.21
C GLY A 47 -1.69 3.02 5.75
N GLY A 48 -1.33 4.08 5.03
CA GLY A 48 -0.14 4.86 5.34
C GLY A 48 -0.24 6.28 4.83
N THR A 49 0.32 7.21 5.60
CA THR A 49 0.60 8.57 5.17
C THR A 49 2.10 8.71 4.93
N PRO A 50 2.53 9.45 3.90
CA PRO A 50 3.95 9.64 3.64
C PRO A 50 4.69 10.26 4.82
N GLY A 51 5.87 9.72 5.16
CA GLY A 51 6.79 10.30 6.14
C GLY A 51 7.98 11.04 5.51
N ALA A 52 8.21 10.81 4.21
CA ALA A 52 9.32 11.37 3.44
C ALA A 52 8.92 11.49 1.96
N VAL A 53 9.71 12.25 1.19
CA VAL A 53 9.59 12.33 -0.27
C VAL A 53 9.67 10.93 -0.88
N GLY A 54 8.84 10.66 -1.89
CA GLY A 54 8.78 9.37 -2.56
C GLY A 54 7.84 8.36 -1.90
N TYR A 55 7.45 8.56 -0.64
CA TYR A 55 6.50 7.67 0.02
C TYR A 55 5.08 7.88 -0.53
N ASP A 56 4.36 6.79 -0.73
CA ASP A 56 2.97 6.77 -1.13
C ASP A 56 2.03 7.09 0.05
N ALA A 57 0.83 7.58 -0.27
CA ALA A 57 -0.31 7.63 0.62
C ALA A 57 -1.30 6.55 0.16
N TRP A 58 -1.72 5.65 1.04
CA TRP A 58 -2.54 4.52 0.65
C TRP A 58 -3.51 4.06 1.74
N ALA A 59 -4.48 3.27 1.32
CA ALA A 59 -5.40 2.54 2.19
C ALA A 59 -5.77 1.20 1.55
N THR A 60 -6.27 0.29 2.37
CA THR A 60 -6.94 -0.94 1.91
C THR A 60 -8.43 -0.83 2.13
N THR A 61 -9.20 -0.92 1.06
CA THR A 61 -10.65 -0.81 1.10
C THR A 61 -11.24 -1.39 -0.19
N ASP A 62 -12.42 -1.98 -0.10
CA ASP A 62 -13.12 -2.54 -1.27
C ASP A 62 -13.79 -1.40 -2.05
N LEU A 63 -13.13 -0.94 -3.13
CA LEU A 63 -13.66 0.03 -4.08
C LEU A 63 -14.21 -0.63 -5.34
N THR A 64 -13.79 -1.85 -5.66
CA THR A 64 -14.28 -2.59 -6.82
C THR A 64 -15.65 -3.22 -6.60
N GLY A 65 -16.06 -3.39 -5.33
CA GLY A 65 -17.39 -3.85 -4.93
C GLY A 65 -17.55 -5.37 -4.95
N ASP A 66 -16.44 -6.11 -4.88
CA ASP A 66 -16.43 -7.58 -4.93
C ASP A 66 -16.38 -8.24 -3.53
N GLY A 67 -16.33 -7.43 -2.47
CA GLY A 67 -16.23 -7.90 -1.09
C GLY A 67 -14.79 -8.18 -0.63
N VAL A 68 -13.78 -7.92 -1.47
CA VAL A 68 -12.36 -8.13 -1.17
C VAL A 68 -11.66 -6.76 -1.09
N PRO A 69 -10.84 -6.49 -0.05
CA PRO A 69 -10.14 -5.21 0.03
C PRO A 69 -9.17 -4.99 -1.13
N ASP A 70 -9.28 -3.85 -1.82
CA ASP A 70 -8.29 -3.39 -2.78
C ASP A 70 -7.17 -2.62 -2.08
N LEU A 71 -5.96 -2.63 -2.65
CA LEU A 71 -4.93 -1.65 -2.29
C LEU A 71 -5.11 -0.39 -3.14
N VAL A 72 -5.31 0.75 -2.48
CA VAL A 72 -5.59 2.03 -3.15
C VAL A 72 -4.46 3.02 -2.85
N VAL A 73 -3.74 3.43 -3.88
CA VAL A 73 -2.72 4.49 -3.79
C VAL A 73 -3.38 5.82 -4.17
N THR A 74 -3.52 6.68 -3.17
CA THR A 74 -4.27 7.94 -3.27
C THR A 74 -3.37 9.14 -3.53
N GLY A 75 -2.07 9.00 -3.33
CA GLY A 75 -1.10 10.06 -3.57
C GLY A 75 0.33 9.66 -3.29
N ARG A 76 1.27 10.60 -3.52
CA ARG A 76 2.69 10.43 -3.22
C ARG A 76 3.27 11.72 -2.68
N ALA A 77 4.22 11.63 -1.75
CA ALA A 77 4.96 12.80 -1.28
C ALA A 77 5.99 13.25 -2.32
N GLY A 78 6.01 14.56 -2.57
CA GLY A 78 6.99 15.23 -3.42
C GLY A 78 7.58 16.46 -2.74
N GLU A 79 8.66 16.98 -3.35
CA GLU A 79 9.30 18.22 -2.89
C GLU A 79 8.46 19.46 -3.23
N LYS A 80 8.37 20.42 -2.28
CA LYS A 80 7.88 21.80 -2.52
C LYS A 80 8.87 22.77 -1.94
N ALA A 81 9.06 23.88 -2.65
CA ALA A 81 9.64 25.07 -2.03
C ALA A 81 8.85 25.46 -0.76
N GLY A 82 9.58 25.62 0.36
CA GLY A 82 9.03 26.06 1.64
C GLY A 82 8.37 24.97 2.50
N TYR A 83 8.36 23.70 2.07
CA TYR A 83 7.83 22.58 2.84
C TYR A 83 8.84 21.43 2.86
N SER A 84 8.99 20.77 3.99
CA SER A 84 9.86 19.58 4.10
C SER A 84 9.40 18.46 3.14
N TRP A 85 8.09 18.32 2.95
CA TRP A 85 7.44 17.49 1.95
C TRP A 85 5.92 17.77 2.02
N PHE A 86 5.19 17.43 0.97
CA PHE A 86 3.72 17.43 0.99
C PHE A 86 3.22 16.30 0.10
N SER A 87 2.02 15.79 0.39
CA SER A 87 1.36 14.77 -0.41
C SER A 87 0.41 15.41 -1.41
N ARG A 88 0.34 14.85 -2.63
CA ARG A 88 -0.68 15.17 -3.62
C ARG A 88 -1.21 13.89 -4.26
N VAL A 89 -2.42 13.99 -4.80
CA VAL A 89 -3.00 12.97 -5.67
C VAL A 89 -2.05 12.68 -6.85
N LEU A 90 -1.99 11.42 -7.29
CA LEU A 90 -1.12 11.01 -8.39
C LEU A 90 -1.47 11.79 -9.65
N GLY A 91 -0.46 12.21 -10.42
CA GLY A 91 -0.67 12.95 -11.69
C GLY A 91 -1.22 14.38 -11.52
N PHE A 92 -1.17 14.96 -10.32
CA PHE A 92 -1.64 16.31 -10.05
C PHE A 92 -1.08 17.35 -11.04
N GLY A 93 -1.96 18.18 -11.60
CA GLY A 93 -1.62 19.24 -12.56
C GLY A 93 -1.65 18.83 -14.04
N ALA A 94 -1.81 17.53 -14.33
CA ALA A 94 -1.96 17.02 -15.70
C ALA A 94 -3.11 16.01 -15.82
N ALA A 95 -3.11 14.95 -15.00
CA ALA A 95 -4.09 13.87 -15.02
C ALA A 95 -4.25 13.27 -13.61
N PRO A 96 -4.98 13.96 -12.71
CA PRO A 96 -5.15 13.51 -11.34
C PRO A 96 -5.90 12.17 -11.28
N ARG A 97 -5.37 11.19 -10.54
CA ARG A 97 -5.94 9.85 -10.45
C ARG A 97 -5.58 9.15 -9.14
N TRP A 98 -6.29 8.06 -8.84
CA TRP A 98 -5.87 7.03 -7.89
C TRP A 98 -5.51 5.78 -8.66
N ASP A 99 -4.51 5.05 -8.17
CA ASP A 99 -4.18 3.72 -8.70
C ASP A 99 -4.79 2.69 -7.73
N VAL A 100 -5.59 1.75 -8.27
CA VAL A 100 -6.32 0.72 -7.52
C VAL A 100 -5.79 -0.65 -7.96
N TYR A 101 -5.41 -1.47 -6.99
CA TYR A 101 -4.88 -2.81 -7.21
C TYR A 101 -5.79 -3.81 -6.50
N PRO A 102 -6.63 -4.54 -7.24
CA PRO A 102 -7.48 -5.56 -6.67
C PRO A 102 -6.64 -6.68 -6.05
N ALA A 103 -7.04 -7.15 -4.88
CA ALA A 103 -6.40 -8.34 -4.31
C ALA A 103 -6.75 -9.56 -5.19
N SER A 104 -5.74 -10.30 -5.63
CA SER A 104 -5.94 -11.63 -6.22
C SER A 104 -5.62 -12.69 -5.16
N PRO A 105 -6.60 -13.55 -4.77
CA PRO A 105 -6.38 -14.68 -3.88
C PRO A 105 -5.38 -15.71 -4.43
#